data_AF-A0A812TZH1-F1
#
_entry.id   AF-A0A812TZH1-F1
#
_cell.length_a   1.000
_cell.length_b   1.000
_cell.length_c   1.000
_cell.angle_alpha   90.00
_cell.angle_beta   90.00
_cell.angle_gamma   90.00
#
_symmetry.space_group_name_H-M   'P 1'
#
loop_
_entity.id
_entity.type
_entity.pdbx_description
1 polymer ?
#
loop_
_entity_poly.entity_id
_entity_poly.type
_entity_poly.pdbx_seq_one_letter_code
_entity_poly.pdbx_strand_id
1 'polypeptide(L)'
;MRGLMSVPLHHRPLFWQGPTSSPAVPRILKGHFAHDCATPMRRPHSPQHTGPASSRQKRTETTEQRTVAILSFALESNVFNPTPRRLSDFQVLHGQAYEKDERQAGFVRRLRAAEPGLFADVEVSFVSLYRGWCGGLIPAEDFAKMKQEVSAALKALLGRRSKIDGICLDLHGAMGASGSEDPEAELAEAVRDAVPVGLLAASFDLHGNFSERLGGALDIVAAYKTFPHDDMEETKTKALRMLLHCLQPQNAIQPTLVVITIPVILPGDKIVTTEGYGQKLYRWLRDLEPPCWRTPVLTKLIGPVDESIEPKANLLDASFFVGHGHEDTPRVGSAVVLTCSMAAAEEHGALAQELAQWYWDRRADFTYPAESPTVSWEEAVQELYAAFDRGQRVLLGDLGDNANAGTSGDVPFVCRRLLEQTSAPRNGGKPHPRVLIAGLADEAAVRACTEAAKASRVLPRLMIGAGHAIGADYGEGCEALELQDACVQAIVNEGLWAIVEASPNVTIVLQRSSWAFFSHADVERLTGDFHPSKYDVVVVKRGNVASLVEPMLPIGSPPEEAAKTCCIMATTPGANSYPMRPRPHLRPGMYPESPGREWAAPAGTVPPRYEPRKLKKSLQDAQRFKLQTS
;
A
#
# COMPACT_ATOMS: atom_id res chain seq x y z
N MET A 1 52.48 -4.40 -13.42
CA MET A 1 52.18 -5.54 -12.52
C MET A 1 52.14 -5.06 -11.08
N ARG A 2 50.94 -4.84 -10.53
CA ARG A 2 50.53 -5.00 -9.13
C ARG A 2 49.01 -4.85 -9.12
N GLY A 3 48.34 -5.83 -8.54
CA GLY A 3 46.98 -6.23 -8.87
C GLY A 3 45.89 -5.37 -8.22
N LEU A 4 44.91 -4.99 -9.04
CA LEU A 4 43.61 -4.50 -8.61
C LEU A 4 42.69 -5.72 -8.46
N MET A 5 42.37 -6.06 -7.22
CA MET A 5 41.30 -7.02 -6.91
C MET A 5 39.96 -6.45 -7.36
N SER A 6 39.30 -7.17 -8.25
CA SER A 6 37.92 -6.96 -8.66
C SER A 6 36.97 -7.15 -7.47
N VAL A 7 36.29 -6.09 -7.06
CA VAL A 7 35.13 -6.18 -6.16
C VAL A 7 33.90 -6.48 -7.04
N PRO A 8 33.12 -7.53 -6.77
CA PRO A 8 31.91 -7.79 -7.54
C PRO A 8 30.85 -6.72 -7.23
N LEU A 9 30.29 -6.12 -8.29
CA LEU A 9 29.11 -5.27 -8.25
C LEU A 9 27.92 -6.12 -7.78
N HIS A 10 27.58 -6.04 -6.50
CA HIS A 10 26.30 -6.50 -6.01
C HIS A 10 25.23 -5.50 -6.44
N HIS A 11 24.33 -5.95 -7.31
CA HIS A 11 23.06 -5.31 -7.60
C HIS A 11 22.29 -5.15 -6.28
N ARG A 12 22.22 -3.92 -5.73
CA ARG A 12 21.24 -3.56 -4.71
C ARG A 12 20.01 -3.01 -5.44
N PRO A 13 18.82 -3.61 -5.28
CA PRO A 13 17.58 -2.99 -5.74
C PRO A 13 17.37 -1.64 -5.03
N LEU A 14 16.76 -0.69 -5.73
CA LEU A 14 16.30 0.59 -5.16
C LEU A 14 15.24 0.31 -4.09
N PHE A 15 15.59 0.46 -2.81
CA PHE A 15 14.64 0.31 -1.71
C PHE A 15 14.01 1.65 -1.37
N TRP A 16 12.68 1.72 -1.35
CA TRP A 16 11.89 2.82 -0.76
C TRP A 16 12.39 3.10 0.66
N GLN A 17 13.13 4.20 0.85
CA GLN A 17 13.41 4.79 2.15
C GLN A 17 12.35 5.86 2.38
N GLY A 18 11.31 5.51 3.11
CA GLY A 18 10.26 6.45 3.54
C GLY A 18 10.80 7.35 4.65
N PRO A 19 10.09 8.42 5.01
CA PRO A 19 10.61 9.44 5.91
C PRO A 19 10.99 8.82 7.26
N THR A 20 12.22 9.12 7.70
CA THR A 20 12.59 8.98 9.10
C THR A 20 11.69 9.89 9.92
N SER A 21 11.12 9.36 11.00
CA SER A 21 10.36 10.11 11.99
C SER A 21 11.00 11.47 12.27
N SER A 22 10.22 12.55 12.11
CA SER A 22 10.61 13.93 12.40
C SER A 22 11.27 14.06 13.78
N PRO A 23 12.34 14.87 13.94
CA PRO A 23 13.02 15.03 15.21
C PRO A 23 12.12 15.72 16.26
N ALA A 24 12.28 15.28 17.50
CA ALA A 24 11.52 15.71 18.66
C ALA A 24 11.39 17.25 18.78
N VAL A 25 10.16 17.74 18.94
CA VAL A 25 9.86 19.10 19.36
C VAL A 25 10.02 19.22 20.89
N PRO A 26 10.54 20.33 21.45
CA PRO A 26 11.02 20.40 22.83
C PRO A 26 9.89 20.36 23.87
N ARG A 27 10.14 19.65 24.98
CA ARG A 27 9.35 19.69 26.20
C ARG A 27 9.25 21.11 26.75
N ILE A 28 8.02 21.62 26.94
CA ILE A 28 7.72 22.73 27.85
C ILE A 28 6.86 22.20 29.01
N LEU A 29 7.26 22.59 30.22
CA LEU A 29 6.79 22.10 31.52
C LEU A 29 5.42 22.67 31.95
N LYS A 30 4.66 21.80 32.63
CA LYS A 30 3.77 21.99 33.79
C LYS A 30 2.59 22.98 33.70
N GLY A 31 1.39 22.42 33.87
CA GLY A 31 0.23 23.07 34.47
C GLY A 31 -0.65 22.02 35.15
N HIS A 32 -0.81 22.15 36.48
CA HIS A 32 -1.64 21.28 37.32
C HIS A 32 -3.12 21.42 36.96
N PHE A 33 -3.87 20.32 36.96
CA PHE A 33 -5.26 20.30 37.45
C PHE A 33 -5.55 18.93 38.04
N ALA A 34 -5.73 18.91 39.37
CA ALA A 34 -6.29 17.82 40.13
C ALA A 34 -7.82 17.87 40.01
N HIS A 35 -8.47 16.72 39.94
CA HIS A 35 -9.80 16.56 40.52
C HIS A 35 -9.98 15.14 41.07
N ASP A 36 -10.20 15.13 42.39
CA ASP A 36 -10.68 14.04 43.22
C ASP A 36 -11.98 13.43 42.70
N CYS A 37 -12.11 12.11 42.85
CA CYS A 37 -13.34 11.50 43.38
C CYS A 37 -13.00 10.12 43.95
N ALA A 38 -12.66 10.09 45.24
CA ALA A 38 -12.72 8.89 46.07
C ALA A 38 -13.93 9.00 47.02
N THR A 39 -14.68 7.92 47.18
CA THR A 39 -15.51 7.73 48.38
C THR A 39 -15.50 6.24 48.76
N PRO A 40 -15.40 5.89 50.06
CA PRO A 40 -14.87 4.61 50.51
C PRO A 40 -15.97 3.61 50.90
N MET A 41 -15.78 2.33 50.59
CA MET A 41 -16.54 1.26 51.24
C MET A 41 -15.70 0.52 52.29
N ARG A 42 -16.34 0.35 53.45
CA ARG A 42 -15.83 -0.16 54.72
C ARG A 42 -15.45 -1.64 54.64
N ARG A 43 -14.35 -1.99 55.31
CA ARG A 43 -13.99 -3.37 55.69
C ARG A 43 -14.95 -3.90 56.76
N PRO A 44 -15.18 -5.23 56.79
CA PRO A 44 -15.26 -5.90 58.07
C PRO A 44 -14.29 -7.11 58.18
N HIS A 45 -13.85 -7.24 59.43
CA HIS A 45 -13.07 -8.26 60.11
C HIS A 45 -13.07 -9.70 59.59
N SER A 46 -11.87 -10.29 59.64
CA SER A 46 -11.59 -11.73 59.61
C SER A 46 -11.86 -12.40 60.95
N PRO A 47 -12.27 -13.68 60.96
CA PRO A 47 -11.90 -14.63 62.00
C PRO A 47 -10.99 -15.73 61.45
N GLN A 48 -9.92 -16.01 62.20
CA GLN A 48 -9.03 -17.14 62.00
C GLN A 48 -9.73 -18.43 62.44
N HIS A 49 -9.73 -19.46 61.59
CA HIS A 49 -9.88 -20.85 62.03
C HIS A 49 -8.93 -21.76 61.26
N THR A 50 -8.19 -22.53 62.05
CA THR A 50 -7.15 -23.50 61.72
C THR A 50 -7.76 -24.85 61.33
N GLY A 51 -7.28 -25.45 60.23
CA GLY A 51 -7.61 -26.80 59.78
C GLY A 51 -6.47 -27.39 58.94
N PRO A 52 -6.25 -28.72 58.95
CA PRO A 52 -4.96 -29.31 58.63
C PRO A 52 -4.66 -29.31 57.12
N ALA A 53 -3.38 -29.10 56.80
CA ALA A 53 -2.84 -29.07 55.46
C ALA A 53 -2.98 -30.43 54.76
N SER A 54 -3.85 -30.51 53.75
CA SER A 54 -3.76 -31.56 52.72
C SER A 54 -2.79 -31.06 51.64
N SER A 55 -1.73 -31.83 51.40
CA SER A 55 -0.74 -31.59 50.37
C SER A 55 -1.35 -31.75 48.98
N ARG A 56 -2.03 -30.72 48.47
CA ARG A 56 -2.29 -30.58 47.04
C ARG A 56 -0.97 -30.18 46.38
N GLN A 57 -0.29 -31.15 45.77
CA GLN A 57 0.73 -30.86 44.77
C GLN A 57 0.12 -29.87 43.76
N LYS A 58 0.60 -28.63 43.77
CA LYS A 58 0.41 -27.71 42.65
C LYS A 58 1.08 -28.38 41.46
N ARG A 59 0.28 -29.07 40.65
CA ARG A 59 0.60 -29.30 39.25
C ARG A 59 0.75 -27.91 38.66
N THR A 60 1.98 -27.46 38.48
CA THR A 60 2.29 -26.34 37.59
C THR A 60 1.90 -26.83 36.21
N GLU A 61 0.67 -26.50 35.78
CA GLU A 61 0.33 -26.55 34.36
C GLU A 61 1.31 -25.58 33.69
N THR A 62 2.32 -26.15 33.03
CA THR A 62 3.10 -25.42 32.05
C THR A 62 2.13 -25.04 30.94
N THR A 63 1.61 -23.81 30.96
CA THR A 63 0.83 -23.26 29.86
C THR A 63 1.70 -23.39 28.61
N GLU A 64 1.29 -24.24 27.68
CA GLU A 64 2.03 -24.48 26.45
C GLU A 64 2.11 -23.14 25.69
N GLN A 65 3.32 -22.68 25.41
CA GLN A 65 3.55 -21.38 24.81
C GLN A 65 3.00 -21.37 23.38
N ARG A 66 2.00 -20.53 23.11
CA ARG A 66 1.38 -20.40 21.79
C ARG A 66 2.36 -19.83 20.79
N THR A 67 2.30 -20.31 19.56
CA THR A 67 3.15 -19.81 18.48
C THR A 67 2.35 -18.99 17.48
N VAL A 68 2.77 -17.75 17.25
CA VAL A 68 2.25 -16.88 16.18
C VAL A 68 3.33 -16.64 15.14
N ALA A 69 3.04 -16.90 13.87
CA ALA A 69 3.98 -16.62 12.78
C ALA A 69 3.64 -15.32 12.06
N ILE A 70 4.65 -14.60 11.55
CA ILE A 70 4.47 -13.40 10.71
C ILE A 70 5.08 -13.62 9.33
N LEU A 71 4.29 -13.30 8.29
CA LEU A 71 4.69 -13.31 6.90
C LEU A 71 4.26 -12.01 6.22
N SER A 72 5.07 -11.50 5.29
CA SER A 72 4.73 -10.31 4.50
C SER A 72 4.90 -10.57 3.02
N PHE A 73 3.91 -10.19 2.23
CA PHE A 73 3.90 -10.20 0.77
C PHE A 73 3.27 -8.90 0.28
N ALA A 74 4.11 -7.94 -0.10
CA ALA A 74 3.66 -6.63 -0.53
C ALA A 74 4.10 -6.38 -1.98
N LEU A 75 3.10 -6.27 -2.87
CA LEU A 75 3.23 -5.79 -4.23
C LEU A 75 1.89 -5.21 -4.68
N GLU A 76 1.92 -4.03 -5.28
CA GLU A 76 0.85 -3.55 -6.16
C GLU A 76 1.22 -3.85 -7.61
N SER A 77 0.33 -4.48 -8.36
CA SER A 77 0.57 -4.86 -9.74
C SER A 77 -0.36 -4.14 -10.70
N ASN A 78 0.22 -3.70 -11.81
CA ASN A 78 -0.49 -3.12 -12.93
C ASN A 78 -0.39 -4.05 -14.13
N VAL A 79 -1.51 -4.60 -14.58
CA VAL A 79 -1.58 -5.53 -15.71
C VAL A 79 -1.14 -4.89 -17.03
N PHE A 80 -1.24 -3.55 -17.12
CA PHE A 80 -0.84 -2.79 -18.30
C PHE A 80 0.63 -2.37 -18.26
N ASN A 81 1.36 -2.69 -17.18
CA ASN A 81 2.81 -2.55 -17.15
C ASN A 81 3.46 -3.81 -17.77
N PRO A 82 4.14 -3.68 -18.93
CA PRO A 82 4.78 -4.80 -19.62
C PRO A 82 5.97 -5.41 -18.87
N THR A 83 6.53 -4.69 -17.89
CA THR A 83 7.70 -5.14 -17.15
C THR A 83 7.27 -6.21 -16.15
N PRO A 84 7.66 -7.49 -16.30
CA PRO A 84 7.37 -8.47 -15.28
C PRO A 84 8.11 -8.11 -13.99
N ARG A 85 7.43 -8.23 -12.85
CA ARG A 85 8.03 -8.06 -11.53
C ARG A 85 8.63 -9.39 -11.08
N ARG A 86 9.93 -9.57 -11.32
CA ARG A 86 10.64 -10.83 -11.05
C ARG A 86 10.96 -10.98 -9.57
N LEU A 87 11.19 -12.21 -9.12
CA LEU A 87 11.62 -12.48 -7.74
C LEU A 87 12.89 -11.69 -7.35
N SER A 88 13.79 -11.43 -8.30
CA SER A 88 15.00 -10.60 -8.09
C SER A 88 14.72 -9.15 -7.73
N ASP A 89 13.50 -8.67 -7.98
CA ASP A 89 13.09 -7.29 -7.72
C ASP A 89 12.52 -7.12 -6.31
N PHE A 90 12.36 -8.21 -5.56
CA PHE A 90 11.85 -8.17 -4.19
C PHE A 90 12.98 -8.04 -3.18
N GLN A 91 12.74 -7.24 -2.15
CA GLN A 91 13.45 -7.44 -0.88
C GLN A 91 12.95 -8.75 -0.28
N VAL A 92 13.88 -9.69 -0.06
CA VAL A 92 13.56 -10.97 0.59
C VAL A 92 14.33 -11.08 1.90
N LEU A 93 13.60 -11.20 3.01
CA LEU A 93 14.18 -11.41 4.35
C LEU A 93 13.56 -12.65 5.00
N HIS A 94 14.34 -13.39 5.78
CA HIS A 94 13.89 -14.59 6.48
C HIS A 94 14.30 -14.58 7.95
N GLY A 95 13.47 -15.17 8.81
CA GLY A 95 13.82 -15.41 10.21
C GLY A 95 14.31 -14.15 10.92
N GLN A 96 15.48 -14.26 11.56
CA GLN A 96 16.10 -13.16 12.30
C GLN A 96 16.43 -11.93 11.44
N ALA A 97 16.67 -12.09 10.13
CA ALA A 97 16.92 -10.95 9.26
C ALA A 97 15.64 -10.11 9.10
N TYR A 98 14.48 -10.75 9.03
CA TYR A 98 13.18 -10.06 9.03
C TYR A 98 12.91 -9.45 10.41
N GLU A 99 13.09 -10.20 11.50
CA GLU A 99 12.86 -9.69 12.87
C GLU A 99 13.65 -8.42 13.22
N LYS A 100 14.89 -8.32 12.72
CA LYS A 100 15.79 -7.17 12.94
C LYS A 100 15.45 -5.96 12.09
N ASP A 101 14.65 -6.10 11.03
CA ASP A 101 14.23 -4.99 10.20
C ASP A 101 13.25 -4.10 10.98
N GLU A 102 13.72 -2.96 11.47
CA GLU A 102 12.93 -2.06 12.32
C GLU A 102 11.64 -1.58 11.64
N ARG A 103 11.70 -1.39 10.33
CA ARG A 103 10.57 -0.86 9.56
C ARG A 103 9.49 -1.91 9.38
N GLN A 104 9.88 -3.14 9.09
CA GLN A 104 8.93 -4.21 8.76
C GLN A 104 8.51 -5.03 9.98
N ALA A 105 9.32 -5.08 11.04
CA ALA A 105 9.07 -5.91 12.23
C ALA A 105 8.94 -5.10 13.53
N GLY A 106 9.28 -3.80 13.53
CA GLY A 106 9.29 -2.97 14.75
C GLY A 106 7.92 -2.85 15.44
N PHE A 107 6.83 -2.94 14.68
CA PHE A 107 5.46 -2.88 15.19
C PHE A 107 5.17 -3.95 16.27
N VAL A 108 5.74 -5.15 16.14
CA VAL A 108 5.59 -6.22 17.13
C VAL A 108 6.24 -5.83 18.46
N ARG A 109 7.43 -5.21 18.40
CA ARG A 109 8.16 -4.78 19.60
C ARG A 109 7.43 -3.64 20.31
N ARG A 110 6.90 -2.67 19.54
CA ARG A 110 6.08 -1.58 20.07
C ARG A 110 4.78 -2.08 20.70
N LEU A 111 4.07 -2.99 20.02
CA LEU A 111 2.86 -3.61 20.58
C LEU A 111 3.16 -4.41 21.86
N ARG A 112 4.25 -5.18 21.89
CA ARG A 112 4.68 -5.91 23.08
C ARG A 112 5.01 -5.00 24.26
N ALA A 113 5.61 -3.84 24.00
CA ALA A 113 5.89 -2.85 25.03
C ALA A 113 4.61 -2.18 25.55
N ALA A 114 3.65 -1.89 24.67
CA ALA A 114 2.38 -1.26 25.03
C ALA A 114 1.41 -2.22 25.76
N GLU A 115 1.33 -3.48 25.31
CA GLU A 115 0.37 -4.48 25.79
C GLU A 115 1.07 -5.82 26.11
N PRO A 116 1.98 -5.87 27.09
CA PRO A 116 2.76 -7.07 27.39
C PRO A 116 1.90 -8.28 27.77
N GLY A 117 0.70 -8.06 28.32
CA GLY A 117 -0.26 -9.12 28.66
C GLY A 117 -0.71 -9.95 27.46
N LEU A 118 -0.76 -9.39 26.24
CA LEU A 118 -1.09 -10.13 25.02
C LEU A 118 -0.02 -11.13 24.60
N PHE A 119 1.19 -10.99 25.14
CA PHE A 119 2.36 -11.81 24.78
C PHE A 119 2.80 -12.75 25.90
N ALA A 120 2.09 -12.77 27.04
CA ALA A 120 2.51 -13.49 28.24
C ALA A 120 2.80 -14.98 27.98
N ASP A 121 2.02 -15.60 27.09
CA ASP A 121 2.13 -16.99 26.68
C ASP A 121 2.23 -17.15 25.15
N VAL A 122 2.70 -16.11 24.44
CA VAL A 122 2.84 -16.11 22.99
C VAL A 122 4.28 -15.86 22.55
N GLU A 123 4.80 -16.75 21.72
CA GLU A 123 6.02 -16.54 20.95
C GLU A 123 5.69 -16.11 19.53
N VAL A 124 6.31 -15.01 19.08
CA VAL A 124 6.17 -14.52 17.71
C VAL A 124 7.40 -14.93 16.90
N SER A 125 7.17 -15.59 15.77
CA SER A 125 8.22 -16.04 14.84
C SER A 125 8.08 -15.36 13.49
N PHE A 126 9.09 -14.60 13.07
CA PHE A 126 9.15 -14.02 11.73
C PHE A 126 9.61 -15.10 10.73
N VAL A 127 8.82 -15.35 9.68
CA VAL A 127 9.10 -16.46 8.75
C VAL A 127 9.76 -15.93 7.48
N SER A 128 9.04 -15.10 6.72
CA SER A 128 9.51 -14.57 5.45
C SER A 128 8.83 -13.25 5.11
N LEU A 129 9.59 -12.37 4.48
CA LEU A 129 9.12 -11.12 3.89
C LEU A 129 9.51 -11.10 2.42
N TYR A 130 8.55 -10.77 1.56
CA TYR A 130 8.72 -10.47 0.14
C TYR A 130 8.11 -9.10 -0.12
N ARG A 131 8.94 -8.08 -0.31
CA ARG A 131 8.49 -6.71 -0.54
C ARG A 131 9.00 -6.18 -1.88
N GLY A 132 8.08 -6.05 -2.83
CA GLY A 132 8.33 -5.49 -4.15
C GLY A 132 7.87 -4.03 -4.22
N TRP A 133 8.49 -3.26 -5.12
CA TRP A 133 7.94 -1.97 -5.53
C TRP A 133 6.79 -2.19 -6.53
N CYS A 134 5.83 -1.27 -6.58
CA CYS A 134 4.73 -1.29 -7.55
C CYS A 134 5.28 -1.54 -8.97
N GLY A 135 4.58 -2.32 -9.79
CA GLY A 135 5.09 -2.68 -11.11
C GLY A 135 4.15 -3.60 -11.88
N GLY A 136 4.67 -4.33 -12.87
CA GLY A 136 3.88 -5.32 -13.59
C GLY A 136 3.65 -6.62 -12.81
N LEU A 137 3.07 -7.61 -13.49
CA LEU A 137 2.72 -8.89 -12.90
C LEU A 137 3.94 -9.70 -12.50
N ILE A 138 3.80 -10.51 -11.44
CA ILE A 138 4.77 -11.55 -11.09
C ILE A 138 4.66 -12.69 -12.11
N PRO A 139 5.77 -13.15 -12.73
CA PRO A 139 5.75 -14.35 -13.57
C PRO A 139 5.23 -15.58 -12.79
N ALA A 140 4.51 -16.46 -13.48
CA ALA A 140 3.87 -17.63 -12.86
C ALA A 140 4.88 -18.53 -12.11
N GLU A 141 6.07 -18.72 -12.70
CA GLU A 141 7.15 -19.51 -12.13
C GLU A 141 7.74 -18.88 -10.86
N ASP A 142 7.87 -17.55 -10.82
CA ASP A 142 8.37 -16.83 -9.66
C ASP A 142 7.35 -16.86 -8.53
N PHE A 143 6.06 -16.67 -8.83
CA PHE A 143 5.00 -16.77 -7.84
C PHE A 143 4.87 -18.18 -7.27
N ALA A 144 4.97 -19.22 -8.11
CA ALA A 144 4.99 -20.61 -7.66
C ALA A 144 6.17 -20.88 -6.73
N LYS A 145 7.37 -20.38 -7.06
CA LYS A 145 8.56 -20.51 -6.24
C LYS A 145 8.40 -19.82 -4.88
N MET A 146 7.88 -18.60 -4.84
CA MET A 146 7.60 -17.88 -3.58
C MET A 146 6.65 -18.69 -2.67
N LYS A 147 5.54 -19.22 -3.22
CA LYS A 147 4.60 -20.06 -2.47
C LYS A 147 5.27 -21.33 -1.90
N GLN A 148 6.16 -21.95 -2.68
CA GLN A 148 6.91 -23.14 -2.24
C GLN A 148 7.87 -22.82 -1.09
N GLU A 149 8.61 -21.71 -1.20
CA GLU A 149 9.55 -21.25 -0.17
C GLU A 149 8.83 -20.94 1.16
N VAL A 150 7.71 -20.23 1.10
CA VAL A 150 6.84 -19.96 2.26
C VAL A 150 6.35 -21.26 2.91
N SER A 151 5.82 -22.17 2.09
CA SER A 151 5.31 -23.45 2.57
C SER A 151 6.39 -24.28 3.24
N ALA A 152 7.62 -24.26 2.72
CA ALA A 152 8.76 -24.95 3.31
C ALA A 152 9.18 -24.30 4.64
N ALA A 153 9.22 -22.97 4.70
CA ALA A 153 9.57 -22.22 5.90
C ALA A 153 8.57 -22.44 7.04
N LEU A 154 7.26 -22.45 6.75
CA LEU A 154 6.21 -22.76 7.73
C LEU A 154 6.32 -24.20 8.27
N LYS A 155 6.58 -25.19 7.40
CA LYS A 155 6.81 -26.57 7.85
C LYS A 155 8.05 -26.69 8.72
N ALA A 156 9.12 -25.95 8.40
CA ALA A 156 10.33 -25.92 9.21
C ALA A 156 10.09 -25.28 10.58
N LEU A 157 9.23 -24.25 10.68
CA LEU A 157 8.79 -23.68 11.95
C LEU A 157 7.96 -24.70 12.75
N LEU A 158 6.99 -25.34 12.12
CA LEU A 158 6.17 -26.38 12.74
C LEU A 158 7.04 -27.55 13.24
N GLY A 159 8.10 -27.94 12.53
CA GLY A 159 9.02 -28.99 13.00
C GLY A 159 9.77 -28.67 14.31
N ARG A 160 9.73 -27.41 14.77
CA ARG A 160 10.36 -26.94 16.02
C ARG A 160 9.33 -26.61 17.11
N ARG A 161 8.04 -26.76 16.81
CA ARG A 161 6.90 -26.36 17.66
C ARG A 161 5.89 -27.48 17.70
N SER A 162 5.07 -27.55 18.75
CA SER A 162 3.95 -28.49 18.76
C SER A 162 2.83 -28.07 17.82
N LYS A 163 2.61 -26.75 17.70
CA LYS A 163 1.53 -26.15 16.90
C LYS A 163 1.89 -24.72 16.47
N ILE A 164 1.25 -24.25 15.39
CA ILE A 164 1.17 -22.83 15.05
C ILE A 164 -0.27 -22.37 15.33
N ASP A 165 -0.46 -21.58 16.37
CA ASP A 165 -1.78 -21.14 16.84
C ASP A 165 -2.36 -20.02 16.02
N GLY A 166 -1.50 -19.14 15.51
CA GLY A 166 -1.91 -18.04 14.65
C GLY A 166 -0.87 -17.71 13.59
N ILE A 167 -1.32 -17.13 12.49
CA ILE A 167 -0.46 -16.53 11.48
C ILE A 167 -1.02 -15.14 11.18
N CYS A 168 -0.15 -14.13 11.18
CA CYS A 168 -0.46 -12.77 10.73
C CYS A 168 0.24 -12.51 9.41
N LEU A 169 -0.54 -12.31 8.35
CA LEU A 169 -0.08 -11.91 7.04
C LEU A 169 -0.08 -10.38 6.94
N ASP A 170 0.92 -9.83 6.26
CA ASP A 170 0.97 -8.44 5.84
C ASP A 170 0.94 -8.42 4.30
N LEU A 171 -0.25 -8.19 3.74
CA LEU A 171 -0.52 -8.28 2.31
C LEU A 171 -0.78 -6.89 1.73
N HIS A 172 -0.54 -6.70 0.43
CA HIS A 172 -1.04 -5.50 -0.25
C HIS A 172 -2.52 -5.61 -0.58
N GLY A 173 -2.93 -6.73 -1.20
CA GLY A 173 -4.28 -6.95 -1.70
C GLY A 173 -4.46 -6.63 -3.19
N ALA A 174 -3.46 -6.04 -3.83
CA ALA A 174 -3.46 -5.71 -5.27
C ALA A 174 -2.28 -6.37 -6.01
N MET A 175 -1.80 -7.50 -5.50
CA MET A 175 -0.80 -8.32 -6.16
C MET A 175 -1.42 -8.95 -7.41
N GLY A 176 -0.67 -8.96 -8.50
CA GLY A 176 -1.01 -9.64 -9.74
C GLY A 176 0.07 -10.64 -10.09
N ALA A 177 -0.34 -11.84 -10.50
CA ALA A 177 0.57 -12.87 -10.98
C ALA A 177 0.03 -13.48 -12.28
N SER A 178 0.91 -13.72 -13.25
CA SER A 178 0.52 -14.28 -14.54
C SER A 178 -0.18 -15.64 -14.35
N GLY A 179 -1.38 -15.77 -14.92
CA GLY A 179 -2.18 -17.00 -14.84
C GLY A 179 -2.93 -17.20 -13.52
N SER A 180 -2.95 -16.22 -12.62
CA SER A 180 -3.71 -16.26 -11.36
C SER A 180 -4.79 -15.17 -11.35
N GLU A 181 -6.03 -15.57 -11.10
CA GLU A 181 -7.15 -14.63 -10.94
C GLU A 181 -7.22 -14.00 -9.53
N ASP A 182 -6.58 -14.63 -8.54
CA ASP A 182 -6.59 -14.17 -7.15
C ASP A 182 -5.34 -14.66 -6.40
N PRO A 183 -4.19 -14.00 -6.60
CA PRO A 183 -2.92 -14.48 -6.06
C PRO A 183 -2.86 -14.36 -4.53
N GLU A 184 -3.52 -13.38 -3.92
CA GLU A 184 -3.64 -13.32 -2.46
C GLU A 184 -4.41 -14.50 -1.89
N ALA A 185 -5.54 -14.89 -2.50
CA ALA A 185 -6.26 -16.09 -2.06
C ALA A 185 -5.41 -17.34 -2.21
N GLU A 186 -4.72 -17.51 -3.36
CA GLU A 186 -3.81 -18.64 -3.56
C GLU A 186 -2.69 -18.71 -2.53
N LEU A 187 -2.15 -17.56 -2.12
CA LEU A 187 -1.13 -17.49 -1.08
C LEU A 187 -1.70 -17.87 0.29
N ALA A 188 -2.87 -17.34 0.67
CA ALA A 188 -3.53 -17.68 1.93
C ALA A 188 -3.93 -19.16 2.01
N GLU A 189 -4.43 -19.72 0.90
CA GLU A 189 -4.73 -21.16 0.75
C GLU A 189 -3.45 -22.01 0.88
N ALA A 190 -2.35 -21.59 0.25
CA ALA A 190 -1.06 -22.29 0.37
C ALA A 190 -0.54 -22.30 1.80
N VAL A 191 -0.72 -21.21 2.56
CA VAL A 191 -0.41 -21.14 3.99
C VAL A 191 -1.25 -22.15 4.78
N ARG A 192 -2.57 -22.22 4.54
CA ARG A 192 -3.47 -23.20 5.17
C ARG A 192 -3.13 -24.65 4.83
N ASP A 193 -2.67 -24.92 3.60
CA ASP A 193 -2.26 -26.26 3.15
C ASP A 193 -0.88 -26.69 3.68
N ALA A 194 -0.02 -25.73 4.03
CA ALA A 194 1.32 -25.99 4.51
C ALA A 194 1.32 -26.57 5.93
N VAL A 195 0.53 -25.99 6.84
CA VAL A 195 0.49 -26.31 8.27
C VAL A 195 -0.93 -26.22 8.84
N PRO A 196 -1.32 -27.08 9.80
CA PRO A 196 -2.54 -26.87 10.58
C PRO A 196 -2.38 -25.59 11.39
N VAL A 197 -3.10 -24.54 11.01
CA VAL A 197 -3.10 -23.23 11.70
C VAL A 197 -4.46 -23.00 12.35
N GLY A 198 -4.45 -22.42 13.56
CA GLY A 198 -5.66 -21.98 14.23
C GLY A 198 -6.30 -20.80 13.50
N LEU A 199 -5.77 -19.60 13.76
CA LEU A 199 -6.30 -18.35 13.18
C LEU A 199 -5.36 -17.77 12.12
N LEU A 200 -5.92 -17.27 11.02
CA LEU A 200 -5.18 -16.53 9.98
C LEU A 200 -5.70 -15.09 9.92
N ALA A 201 -4.86 -14.16 10.36
CA ALA A 201 -5.12 -12.73 10.28
C ALA A 201 -4.35 -12.11 9.10
N ALA A 202 -4.87 -11.03 8.53
CA ALA A 202 -4.16 -10.27 7.51
C ALA A 202 -4.39 -8.76 7.64
N SER A 203 -3.32 -7.98 7.46
CA SER A 203 -3.40 -6.54 7.18
C SER A 203 -3.32 -6.27 5.68
N PHE A 204 -3.98 -5.21 5.23
CA PHE A 204 -4.06 -4.84 3.81
C PHE A 204 -3.92 -3.35 3.54
N ASP A 205 -3.51 -3.03 2.31
CA ASP A 205 -3.77 -1.73 1.69
C ASP A 205 -5.26 -1.60 1.33
N LEU A 206 -5.83 -0.41 1.48
CA LEU A 206 -7.21 -0.13 1.07
C LEU A 206 -7.41 -0.25 -0.44
N HIS A 207 -6.36 -0.17 -1.25
CA HIS A 207 -6.44 -0.38 -2.69
C HIS A 207 -6.63 -1.85 -3.05
N GLY A 208 -6.52 -2.79 -2.10
CA GLY A 208 -6.67 -4.21 -2.41
C GLY A 208 -7.99 -4.60 -3.07
N ASN A 209 -7.96 -5.62 -3.93
CA ASN A 209 -9.13 -6.26 -4.53
C ASN A 209 -9.56 -7.45 -3.65
N PHE A 210 -10.45 -7.22 -2.69
CA PHE A 210 -10.85 -8.24 -1.72
C PHE A 210 -11.98 -9.13 -2.27
N SER A 211 -11.69 -10.43 -2.44
CA SER A 211 -12.64 -11.41 -2.95
C SER A 211 -13.28 -12.26 -1.84
N GLU A 212 -14.43 -12.86 -2.12
CA GLU A 212 -15.02 -13.88 -1.23
C GLU A 212 -14.09 -15.09 -1.06
N ARG A 213 -13.33 -15.47 -2.09
CA ARG A 213 -12.36 -16.58 -2.03
C ARG A 213 -11.26 -16.30 -1.01
N LEU A 214 -10.70 -15.09 -1.02
CA LEU A 214 -9.73 -14.64 -0.03
C LEU A 214 -10.36 -14.60 1.37
N GLY A 215 -11.58 -14.06 1.48
CA GLY A 215 -12.36 -14.05 2.71
C GLY A 215 -12.57 -15.45 3.32
N GLY A 216 -12.76 -16.47 2.48
CA GLY A 216 -12.90 -17.86 2.93
C GLY A 216 -11.62 -18.46 3.54
N ALA A 217 -10.44 -17.93 3.21
CA ALA A 217 -9.16 -18.41 3.74
C ALA A 217 -8.76 -17.72 5.06
N LEU A 218 -9.29 -16.54 5.34
CA LEU A 218 -8.92 -15.66 6.46
C LEU A 218 -9.96 -15.71 7.59
N ASP A 219 -9.52 -15.38 8.81
CA ASP A 219 -10.41 -15.23 9.98
C ASP A 219 -10.51 -13.77 10.46
N ILE A 220 -9.45 -12.98 10.26
CA ILE A 220 -9.31 -11.62 10.78
C ILE A 220 -8.71 -10.72 9.69
N VAL A 221 -9.31 -9.56 9.46
CA VAL A 221 -8.86 -8.57 8.47
C VAL A 221 -8.81 -7.17 9.09
N ALA A 222 -7.77 -6.41 8.76
CA ALA A 222 -7.74 -4.96 8.91
C ALA A 222 -7.13 -4.32 7.66
N ALA A 223 -7.73 -3.26 7.14
CA ALA A 223 -7.21 -2.48 6.02
C ALA A 223 -6.78 -1.08 6.44
N TYR A 224 -6.00 -0.41 5.60
CA TYR A 224 -5.74 1.03 5.76
C TYR A 224 -7.04 1.82 5.73
N LYS A 225 -7.04 2.95 6.41
CA LYS A 225 -8.15 3.91 6.46
C LYS A 225 -7.74 5.31 6.04
N THR A 226 -6.48 5.48 5.65
CA THR A 226 -5.94 6.76 5.19
C THR A 226 -5.45 6.65 3.74
N PHE A 227 -5.86 7.59 2.90
CA PHE A 227 -5.29 7.84 1.57
C PHE A 227 -5.07 9.34 1.38
N PRO A 228 -3.81 9.82 1.25
CA PRO A 228 -2.53 9.07 1.30
C PRO A 228 -2.33 8.23 2.58
N HIS A 229 -1.50 7.17 2.47
CA HIS A 229 -1.33 6.19 3.55
C HIS A 229 -0.40 6.69 4.66
N ASP A 230 -0.98 7.00 5.81
CA ASP A 230 -0.31 7.37 7.06
C ASP A 230 -0.49 6.30 8.16
N ASP A 231 -1.33 5.29 7.93
CA ASP A 231 -1.74 4.31 8.94
C ASP A 231 -1.19 2.88 8.73
N MET A 232 -0.20 2.70 7.85
CA MET A 232 0.35 1.38 7.49
C MET A 232 0.77 0.53 8.69
N GLU A 233 1.56 1.11 9.61
CA GLU A 233 2.04 0.39 10.80
C GLU A 233 0.90 0.12 11.79
N GLU A 234 -0.03 1.05 11.89
CA GLU A 234 -1.18 0.98 12.79
C GLU A 234 -2.11 -0.17 12.39
N THR A 235 -2.37 -0.33 11.09
CA THR A 235 -3.15 -1.44 10.54
C THR A 235 -2.47 -2.80 10.78
N LYS A 236 -1.15 -2.91 10.56
CA LYS A 236 -0.40 -4.14 10.88
C LYS A 236 -0.49 -4.49 12.37
N THR A 237 -0.34 -3.47 13.22
CA THR A 237 -0.47 -3.59 14.67
C THR A 237 -1.86 -4.04 15.06
N LYS A 238 -2.91 -3.46 14.46
CA LYS A 238 -4.30 -3.81 14.72
C LYS A 238 -4.61 -5.26 14.33
N ALA A 239 -4.19 -5.71 13.15
CA ALA A 239 -4.37 -7.10 12.71
C ALA A 239 -3.71 -8.11 13.68
N LEU A 240 -2.46 -7.86 14.08
CA LEU A 240 -1.76 -8.69 15.06
C LEU A 240 -2.43 -8.64 16.43
N ARG A 241 -2.84 -7.45 16.88
CA ARG A 241 -3.49 -7.27 18.19
C ARG A 241 -4.83 -7.99 18.27
N MET A 242 -5.65 -7.94 17.22
CA MET A 242 -6.90 -8.71 17.12
C MET A 242 -6.62 -10.21 17.16
N LEU A 243 -5.61 -10.69 16.43
CA LEU A 243 -5.18 -12.09 16.46
C LEU A 243 -4.80 -12.54 17.86
N LEU A 244 -3.89 -11.80 18.52
CA LEU A 244 -3.45 -12.11 19.87
C LEU A 244 -4.62 -12.07 20.86
N HIS A 245 -5.50 -11.08 20.73
CA HIS A 245 -6.70 -10.96 21.55
C HIS A 245 -7.61 -12.19 21.43
N CYS A 246 -7.88 -12.68 20.20
CA CYS A 246 -8.73 -13.85 19.98
C CYS A 246 -8.09 -15.18 20.39
N LEU A 247 -6.75 -15.23 20.50
CA LEU A 247 -6.03 -16.42 20.98
C LEU A 247 -6.04 -16.54 22.52
N GLN A 248 -6.39 -15.48 23.25
CA GLN A 248 -6.45 -15.51 24.70
C GLN A 248 -7.66 -16.34 25.16
N PRO A 249 -7.49 -17.35 26.04
CA PRO A 249 -8.57 -18.22 26.49
C PRO A 249 -9.76 -17.48 27.12
N GLN A 250 -9.48 -16.38 27.82
CA GLN A 250 -10.49 -15.53 28.46
C GLN A 250 -11.33 -14.71 27.47
N ASN A 251 -10.84 -14.53 26.24
CA ASN A 251 -11.47 -13.74 25.19
C ASN A 251 -11.94 -14.65 24.06
N ALA A 252 -12.54 -15.80 24.35
CA ALA A 252 -12.93 -16.86 23.39
C ALA A 252 -13.99 -16.40 22.37
N ILE A 253 -13.63 -15.38 21.58
CA ILE A 253 -14.29 -14.86 20.41
C ILE A 253 -13.84 -15.77 19.28
N GLN A 254 -14.80 -16.36 18.57
CA GLN A 254 -14.54 -17.03 17.32
C GLN A 254 -14.64 -15.97 16.21
N PRO A 255 -13.52 -15.43 15.68
CA PRO A 255 -13.57 -14.40 14.68
C PRO A 255 -14.08 -14.96 13.35
N THR A 256 -14.80 -14.12 12.61
CA THR A 256 -15.24 -14.38 11.25
C THR A 256 -15.29 -13.08 10.46
N LEU A 257 -15.39 -13.21 9.14
CA LEU A 257 -15.55 -12.11 8.22
C LEU A 257 -16.98 -12.05 7.69
N VAL A 258 -17.50 -10.84 7.53
CA VAL A 258 -18.66 -10.53 6.69
C VAL A 258 -18.14 -9.73 5.51
N VAL A 259 -18.46 -10.17 4.29
CA VAL A 259 -17.92 -9.57 3.05
C VAL A 259 -19.06 -9.21 2.10
N ILE A 260 -18.99 -8.02 1.51
CA ILE A 260 -19.78 -7.63 0.34
C ILE A 260 -18.86 -7.00 -0.69
N THR A 261 -18.78 -7.60 -1.87
CA THR A 261 -18.10 -6.98 -3.02
C THR A 261 -19.08 -6.07 -3.77
N ILE A 262 -18.60 -4.89 -4.17
CA ILE A 262 -19.39 -3.82 -4.78
C ILE A 262 -18.87 -3.61 -6.21
N PRO A 263 -19.75 -3.57 -7.23
CA PRO A 263 -19.32 -3.50 -8.63
C PRO A 263 -18.93 -2.06 -9.03
N VAL A 264 -17.98 -1.46 -8.32
CA VAL A 264 -17.47 -0.11 -8.55
C VAL A 264 -15.94 -0.16 -8.62
N ILE A 265 -15.37 0.56 -9.59
CA ILE A 265 -13.95 0.84 -9.70
C ILE A 265 -13.80 2.34 -9.97
N LEU A 266 -13.25 3.05 -8.99
CA LEU A 266 -12.88 4.45 -9.16
C LEU A 266 -11.36 4.58 -9.19
N PRO A 267 -10.81 5.60 -9.86
CA PRO A 267 -9.44 6.03 -9.60
C PRO A 267 -9.23 6.19 -8.10
N GLY A 268 -8.12 5.68 -7.54
CA GLY A 268 -7.80 5.82 -6.12
C GLY A 268 -7.79 7.29 -5.67
N ASP A 269 -7.33 8.19 -6.55
CA ASP A 269 -7.36 9.65 -6.34
C ASP A 269 -8.77 10.21 -6.10
N LYS A 270 -9.85 9.54 -6.54
CA LYS A 270 -11.23 9.96 -6.24
C LYS A 270 -11.72 9.53 -4.85
N ILE A 271 -10.97 8.67 -4.15
CA ILE A 271 -11.32 8.16 -2.81
C ILE A 271 -10.25 8.60 -1.81
N VAL A 272 -9.92 9.89 -1.82
CA VAL A 272 -9.19 10.51 -0.70
C VAL A 272 -10.00 10.43 0.58
N THR A 273 -9.35 10.02 1.66
CA THR A 273 -10.02 9.77 2.95
C THR A 273 -10.10 11.02 3.81
N THR A 274 -9.47 12.11 3.39
CA THR A 274 -9.37 13.35 4.18
C THR A 274 -10.45 14.38 3.85
N GLU A 275 -11.15 14.24 2.72
CA GLU A 275 -12.23 15.13 2.31
C GLU A 275 -13.37 14.43 1.55
N GLY A 276 -14.41 15.19 1.21
CA GLY A 276 -15.53 14.71 0.39
C GLY A 276 -16.28 13.50 0.99
N TYR A 277 -16.75 12.60 0.12
CA TYR A 277 -17.45 11.39 0.54
C TYR A 277 -16.52 10.29 1.06
N GLY A 278 -15.24 10.28 0.67
CA GLY A 278 -14.24 9.41 1.27
C GLY A 278 -14.07 9.68 2.76
N GLN A 279 -13.95 10.95 3.16
CA GLN A 279 -13.92 11.32 4.59
C GLN A 279 -15.15 10.83 5.35
N LYS A 280 -16.35 11.02 4.79
CA LYS A 280 -17.61 10.59 5.43
C LYS A 280 -17.63 9.08 5.63
N LEU A 281 -17.25 8.31 4.61
CA LEU A 281 -17.19 6.86 4.67
C LEU A 281 -16.20 6.37 5.75
N TYR A 282 -14.95 6.82 5.69
CA TYR A 282 -13.93 6.34 6.64
C TYR A 282 -14.16 6.85 8.07
N ARG A 283 -14.80 8.02 8.25
CA ARG A 283 -15.31 8.46 9.56
C ARG A 283 -16.34 7.47 10.10
N TRP A 284 -17.31 7.10 9.27
CA TRP A 284 -18.36 6.16 9.67
C TRP A 284 -17.79 4.79 10.05
N LEU A 285 -16.88 4.23 9.25
CA LEU A 285 -16.20 2.96 9.56
C LEU A 285 -15.46 3.01 10.91
N ARG A 286 -14.76 4.10 11.21
CA ARG A 286 -14.06 4.28 12.49
C ARG A 286 -15.03 4.39 13.66
N ASP A 287 -16.13 5.11 13.48
CA ASP A 287 -17.04 5.41 14.59
C ASP A 287 -17.87 4.18 14.99
N LEU A 288 -18.13 3.28 14.03
CA LEU A 288 -18.70 1.95 14.27
C LEU A 288 -17.80 1.06 15.14
N GLU A 289 -16.48 1.25 15.13
CA GLU A 289 -15.56 0.41 15.89
C GLU A 289 -15.59 0.73 17.39
N PRO A 290 -15.55 -0.29 18.26
CA PRO A 290 -15.32 -0.08 19.68
C PRO A 290 -14.07 0.77 19.92
N PRO A 291 -14.04 1.66 20.94
CA PRO A 291 -12.94 2.59 21.15
C PRO A 291 -11.55 1.95 21.20
N CYS A 292 -11.45 0.72 21.73
CA CYS A 292 -10.19 0.00 21.81
C CYS A 292 -9.65 -0.46 20.44
N TRP A 293 -10.48 -0.51 19.39
CA TRP A 293 -10.13 -0.95 18.04
C TRP A 293 -10.00 0.19 17.03
N ARG A 294 -10.34 1.43 17.41
CA ARG A 294 -10.27 2.56 16.47
C ARG A 294 -8.84 2.81 16.01
N THR A 295 -8.73 3.47 14.85
CA THR A 295 -7.47 3.92 14.24
C THR A 295 -7.16 5.38 14.67
N PRO A 296 -6.39 5.65 15.75
CA PRO A 296 -5.98 6.98 16.18
C PRO A 296 -5.57 7.99 15.11
N VAL A 297 -4.74 7.58 14.12
CA VAL A 297 -4.26 8.55 13.10
C VAL A 297 -5.41 9.13 12.28
N LEU A 298 -6.45 8.33 12.03
CA LEU A 298 -7.64 8.81 11.34
C LEU A 298 -8.36 9.89 12.16
N THR A 299 -8.46 9.75 13.48
CA THR A 299 -9.01 10.81 14.37
C THR A 299 -8.22 12.11 14.28
N LYS A 300 -6.89 12.02 14.17
CA LYS A 300 -6.04 13.20 13.99
C LYS A 300 -6.30 13.88 12.64
N LEU A 301 -6.52 13.11 11.58
CA LEU A 301 -6.66 13.63 10.20
C LEU A 301 -8.07 14.18 9.91
N ILE A 302 -9.12 13.49 10.36
CA ILE A 302 -10.50 13.78 9.92
C ILE A 302 -11.44 14.18 11.07
N GLY A 303 -10.87 14.57 12.21
CA GLY A 303 -11.60 15.14 13.34
C GLY A 303 -12.12 14.11 14.36
N PRO A 304 -12.84 14.58 15.40
CA PRO A 304 -13.26 13.74 16.53
C PRO A 304 -14.23 12.63 16.12
N VAL A 305 -14.40 11.67 17.01
CA VAL A 305 -15.43 10.62 16.91
C VAL A 305 -16.80 11.27 16.98
N ASP A 306 -17.71 10.87 16.10
CA ASP A 306 -19.13 11.21 16.23
C ASP A 306 -19.76 10.37 17.35
N GLU A 307 -19.99 10.98 18.51
CA GLU A 307 -20.57 10.31 19.67
C GLU A 307 -22.05 9.92 19.47
N SER A 308 -22.71 10.38 18.40
CA SER A 308 -24.06 9.94 18.04
C SER A 308 -24.08 8.56 17.37
N ILE A 309 -22.93 8.07 16.89
CA ILE A 309 -22.79 6.74 16.29
C ILE A 309 -22.42 5.76 17.40
N GLU A 310 -23.34 4.86 17.73
CA GLU A 310 -23.10 3.80 18.71
C GLU A 310 -22.07 2.79 18.18
N PRO A 311 -20.96 2.54 18.92
CA PRO A 311 -19.99 1.51 18.57
C PRO A 311 -20.66 0.13 18.58
N LYS A 312 -20.34 -0.68 17.58
CA LYS A 312 -20.97 -1.99 17.38
C LYS A 312 -20.30 -3.04 18.24
N ALA A 313 -21.09 -3.67 19.11
CA ALA A 313 -20.62 -4.75 19.97
C ALA A 313 -20.12 -5.93 19.11
N ASN A 314 -19.07 -6.60 19.58
CA ASN A 314 -18.43 -7.74 18.89
C ASN A 314 -17.88 -7.44 17.48
N LEU A 315 -17.82 -6.18 17.07
CA LEU A 315 -17.07 -5.74 15.89
C LEU A 315 -15.62 -5.47 16.31
N LEU A 316 -14.67 -6.06 15.59
CA LEU A 316 -13.23 -5.89 15.82
C LEU A 316 -12.62 -4.93 14.81
N ASP A 317 -13.12 -4.93 13.57
CA ASP A 317 -12.69 -4.00 12.52
C ASP A 317 -13.80 -3.79 11.47
N ALA A 318 -13.92 -2.56 10.99
CA ALA A 318 -14.68 -2.21 9.79
C ALA A 318 -13.73 -1.63 8.73
N SER A 319 -13.56 -2.38 7.65
CA SER A 319 -12.68 -2.06 6.53
C SER A 319 -13.46 -1.82 5.25
N PHE A 320 -12.96 -0.88 4.45
CA PHE A 320 -13.43 -0.64 3.09
C PHE A 320 -12.25 -0.68 2.14
N PHE A 321 -12.37 -1.57 1.16
CA PHE A 321 -11.45 -1.73 0.06
C PHE A 321 -11.97 -0.92 -1.13
N VAL A 322 -11.15 -0.02 -1.65
CA VAL A 322 -11.45 0.79 -2.84
C VAL A 322 -11.41 -0.06 -4.11
N GLY A 323 -10.51 -1.05 -4.14
CA GLY A 323 -10.23 -1.87 -5.31
C GLY A 323 -9.20 -1.22 -6.24
N HIS A 324 -8.25 -2.03 -6.71
CA HIS A 324 -7.19 -1.59 -7.60
C HIS A 324 -7.64 -1.79 -9.05
N GLY A 325 -7.88 -0.68 -9.75
CA GLY A 325 -8.43 -0.68 -11.10
C GLY A 325 -7.48 -1.16 -12.19
N HIS A 326 -6.17 -1.22 -11.97
CA HIS A 326 -5.20 -1.64 -12.99
C HIS A 326 -4.92 -3.15 -12.97
N GLU A 327 -5.91 -3.95 -12.57
CA GLU A 327 -5.93 -5.40 -12.66
C GLU A 327 -7.03 -5.86 -13.65
N ASP A 328 -6.82 -6.99 -14.33
CA ASP A 328 -7.79 -7.60 -15.26
C ASP A 328 -8.20 -8.99 -14.76
N THR A 329 -9.00 -9.04 -13.70
CA THR A 329 -9.50 -10.28 -13.10
C THR A 329 -10.96 -10.12 -12.65
N PRO A 330 -11.69 -11.24 -12.45
CA PRO A 330 -13.08 -11.19 -12.00
C PRO A 330 -13.28 -10.60 -10.58
N ARG A 331 -12.22 -10.59 -9.75
CA ARG A 331 -12.30 -10.12 -8.36
C ARG A 331 -12.27 -8.61 -8.21
N VAL A 332 -11.92 -7.87 -9.26
CA VAL A 332 -11.72 -6.42 -9.19
C VAL A 332 -13.00 -5.70 -8.77
N GLY A 333 -12.86 -4.79 -7.81
CA GLY A 333 -13.90 -3.88 -7.35
C GLY A 333 -13.76 -3.53 -5.88
N SER A 334 -14.57 -2.58 -5.42
CA SER A 334 -14.62 -2.20 -4.02
C SER A 334 -15.24 -3.30 -3.15
N ALA A 335 -14.96 -3.30 -1.84
CA ALA A 335 -15.58 -4.22 -0.91
C ALA A 335 -15.73 -3.63 0.50
N VAL A 336 -16.82 -3.99 1.18
CA VAL A 336 -16.97 -3.83 2.63
C VAL A 336 -16.56 -5.14 3.28
N VAL A 337 -15.66 -5.08 4.25
CA VAL A 337 -15.20 -6.25 5.00
C VAL A 337 -15.25 -5.92 6.49
N LEU A 338 -16.05 -6.69 7.24
CA LEU A 338 -16.15 -6.55 8.69
C LEU A 338 -15.52 -7.77 9.37
N THR A 339 -14.63 -7.53 10.33
CA THR A 339 -14.12 -8.57 11.23
C THR A 339 -14.94 -8.54 12.51
N CYS A 340 -15.62 -9.62 12.85
CA CYS A 340 -16.49 -9.68 14.01
C CYS A 340 -16.52 -11.08 14.64
N SER A 341 -17.24 -11.24 15.75
CA SER A 341 -17.51 -12.58 16.30
C SER A 341 -18.51 -13.34 15.42
N MET A 342 -18.35 -14.67 15.32
CA MET A 342 -19.28 -15.55 14.60
C MET A 342 -20.73 -15.39 15.07
N ALA A 343 -20.94 -15.16 16.37
CA ALA A 343 -22.26 -14.97 16.95
C ALA A 343 -22.95 -13.67 16.48
N ALA A 344 -22.19 -12.67 16.05
CA ALA A 344 -22.70 -11.38 15.58
C ALA A 344 -22.67 -11.25 14.04
N ALA A 345 -22.34 -12.34 13.32
CA ALA A 345 -22.14 -12.29 11.86
C ALA A 345 -23.41 -11.89 11.08
N GLU A 346 -24.58 -12.33 11.54
CA GLU A 346 -25.87 -11.98 10.90
C GLU A 346 -26.20 -10.49 11.08
N GLU A 347 -26.05 -9.97 12.31
CA GLU A 347 -26.25 -8.54 12.62
C GLU A 347 -25.30 -7.66 11.80
N HIS A 348 -24.01 -8.02 11.77
CA HIS A 348 -23.01 -7.29 11.00
C HIS A 348 -23.18 -7.49 9.47
N GLY A 349 -23.87 -8.56 9.06
CA GLY A 349 -24.35 -8.77 7.69
C GLY A 349 -25.27 -7.65 7.19
N ALA A 350 -26.21 -7.22 8.03
CA ALA A 350 -27.10 -6.10 7.73
C ALA A 350 -26.34 -4.75 7.70
N LEU A 351 -25.40 -4.56 8.63
CA LEU A 351 -24.54 -3.36 8.65
C LEU A 351 -23.66 -3.26 7.40
N ALA A 352 -23.05 -4.36 6.97
CA ALA A 352 -22.25 -4.40 5.75
C ALA A 352 -23.10 -4.05 4.52
N GLN A 353 -24.34 -4.55 4.47
CA GLN A 353 -25.30 -4.23 3.41
C GLN A 353 -25.62 -2.74 3.36
N GLU A 354 -25.85 -2.11 4.52
CA GLU A 354 -26.10 -0.67 4.63
C GLU A 354 -24.92 0.16 4.11
N LEU A 355 -23.70 -0.15 4.56
CA LEU A 355 -22.46 0.49 4.11
C LEU A 355 -22.27 0.36 2.59
N ALA A 356 -22.48 -0.86 2.07
CA ALA A 356 -22.30 -1.14 0.66
C ALA A 356 -23.34 -0.44 -0.22
N GLN A 357 -24.61 -0.41 0.21
CA GLN A 357 -25.67 0.32 -0.48
C GLN A 357 -25.40 1.83 -0.46
N TRP A 358 -25.00 2.38 0.70
CA TRP A 358 -24.69 3.79 0.83
C TRP A 358 -23.57 4.23 -0.13
N TYR A 359 -22.52 3.41 -0.24
CA TYR A 359 -21.42 3.67 -1.17
C TYR A 359 -21.89 3.58 -2.62
N TRP A 360 -22.65 2.53 -2.97
CA TRP A 360 -23.20 2.39 -4.31
C TRP A 360 -24.04 3.60 -4.72
N ASP A 361 -24.97 4.05 -3.87
CA ASP A 361 -25.86 5.18 -4.16
C ASP A 361 -25.10 6.50 -4.39
N ARG A 362 -23.90 6.62 -3.82
CA ARG A 362 -23.04 7.82 -3.87
C ARG A 362 -21.81 7.66 -4.76
N ARG A 363 -21.66 6.55 -5.47
CA ARG A 363 -20.47 6.22 -6.28
C ARG A 363 -20.05 7.33 -7.26
N ALA A 364 -21.00 8.12 -7.76
CA ALA A 364 -20.75 9.23 -8.68
C ALA A 364 -20.32 10.53 -7.97
N ASP A 365 -20.56 10.64 -6.66
CA ASP A 365 -20.24 11.82 -5.85
C ASP A 365 -18.78 11.81 -5.33
N PHE A 366 -18.06 10.71 -5.54
CA PHE A 366 -16.63 10.63 -5.28
C PHE A 366 -15.87 11.37 -6.38
N THR A 367 -15.24 12.49 -6.01
CA THR A 367 -14.52 13.39 -6.92
C THR A 367 -13.04 13.45 -6.59
N TYR A 368 -12.24 13.96 -7.54
CA TYR A 368 -10.84 14.25 -7.29
C TYR A 368 -10.68 15.36 -6.23
N PRO A 369 -9.51 15.44 -5.58
CA PRO A 369 -9.27 16.42 -4.55
C PRO A 369 -9.26 17.83 -5.11
N ALA A 370 -9.80 18.79 -4.36
CA ALA A 370 -9.84 20.19 -4.80
C ALA A 370 -8.44 20.79 -4.94
N GLU A 371 -7.49 20.33 -4.11
CA GLU A 371 -6.10 20.77 -4.08
C GLU A 371 -5.25 20.21 -5.23
N SER A 372 -5.75 19.25 -6.01
CA SER A 372 -5.04 18.65 -7.15
C SER A 372 -6.04 18.26 -8.24
N PRO A 373 -6.66 19.25 -8.92
CA PRO A 373 -7.64 18.99 -9.95
C PRO A 373 -7.04 18.12 -11.06
N THR A 374 -7.80 17.11 -11.48
CA THR A 374 -7.45 16.24 -12.60
C THR A 374 -8.15 16.73 -13.87
N VAL A 375 -7.35 17.09 -14.86
CA VAL A 375 -7.79 17.74 -16.11
C VAL A 375 -7.12 17.11 -17.32
N SER A 376 -7.61 17.40 -18.53
CA SER A 376 -6.96 16.97 -19.77
C SER A 376 -5.53 17.51 -19.89
N TRP A 377 -4.70 16.90 -20.73
CA TRP A 377 -3.36 17.41 -21.00
C TRP A 377 -3.38 18.85 -21.52
N GLU A 378 -4.31 19.17 -22.42
CA GLU A 378 -4.47 20.50 -23.01
C GLU A 378 -4.84 21.55 -21.95
N GLU A 379 -5.79 21.24 -21.06
CA GLU A 379 -6.16 22.10 -19.93
C GLU A 379 -5.01 22.24 -18.93
N ALA A 380 -4.27 21.16 -18.65
CA ALA A 380 -3.13 21.19 -17.75
C ALA A 380 -2.03 22.15 -18.24
N VAL A 381 -1.74 22.15 -19.55
CA VAL A 381 -0.78 23.09 -20.15
C VAL A 381 -1.28 24.53 -20.05
N GLN A 382 -2.58 24.76 -20.29
CA GLN A 382 -3.17 26.10 -20.15
C GLN A 382 -3.05 26.62 -18.71
N GLU A 383 -3.43 25.81 -17.72
CA GLU A 383 -3.35 26.20 -16.31
C GLU A 383 -1.91 26.35 -15.84
N LEU A 384 -0.98 25.50 -16.31
CA LEU A 384 0.45 25.63 -16.04
C LEU A 384 0.98 27.00 -16.47
N TYR A 385 0.70 27.43 -17.71
CA TYR A 385 1.16 28.73 -18.18
C TYR A 385 0.45 29.90 -17.50
N ALA A 386 -0.83 29.75 -17.18
CA ALA A 386 -1.58 30.76 -16.45
C ALA A 386 -1.04 30.95 -15.02
N ALA A 387 -0.75 29.85 -14.30
CA ALA A 387 -0.13 29.85 -12.99
C ALA A 387 1.28 30.46 -13.03
N PHE A 388 2.11 30.04 -13.99
CA PHE A 388 3.45 30.59 -14.17
C PHE A 388 3.43 32.11 -14.43
N ASP A 389 2.52 32.59 -15.28
CA ASP A 389 2.38 34.03 -15.56
C ASP A 389 1.90 34.84 -14.35
N ARG A 390 1.23 34.19 -13.37
CA ARG A 390 0.90 34.78 -12.07
C ARG A 390 2.05 34.71 -11.06
N GLY A 391 3.21 34.19 -11.45
CA GLY A 391 4.37 34.00 -10.57
C GLY A 391 4.22 32.82 -9.61
N GLN A 392 3.33 31.87 -9.90
CA GLN A 392 3.17 30.64 -9.12
C GLN A 392 4.11 29.54 -9.64
N ARG A 393 4.53 28.67 -8.72
CA ARG A 393 5.19 27.40 -9.07
C ARG A 393 4.12 26.41 -9.52
N VAL A 394 4.47 25.46 -10.38
CA VAL A 394 3.57 24.41 -10.83
C VAL A 394 4.15 23.04 -10.48
N LEU A 395 3.34 22.22 -9.82
CA LEU A 395 3.61 20.80 -9.63
C LEU A 395 2.61 20.01 -10.47
N LEU A 396 3.12 19.33 -11.49
CA LEU A 396 2.34 18.61 -12.49
C LEU A 396 2.49 17.10 -12.29
N GLY A 397 1.39 16.41 -12.01
CA GLY A 397 1.32 14.95 -11.97
C GLY A 397 1.06 14.36 -13.35
N ASP A 398 1.94 13.48 -13.80
CA ASP A 398 1.78 12.65 -14.99
C ASP A 398 0.97 11.39 -14.62
N LEU A 399 -0.37 11.45 -14.77
CA LEU A 399 -1.27 10.43 -14.25
C LEU A 399 -1.19 9.11 -15.04
N GLY A 400 -1.07 9.19 -16.37
CA GLY A 400 -1.01 8.04 -17.27
C GLY A 400 0.22 7.17 -17.06
N ASP A 401 1.30 7.76 -16.54
CA ASP A 401 2.53 7.08 -16.18
C ASP A 401 2.89 7.27 -14.69
N ASN A 402 1.90 7.09 -13.83
CA ASN A 402 2.06 7.15 -12.38
C ASN A 402 2.77 5.89 -11.83
N ALA A 403 4.08 5.98 -11.65
CA ALA A 403 4.94 4.93 -11.12
C ALA A 403 4.56 4.44 -9.71
N ASN A 404 3.86 5.26 -8.92
CA ASN A 404 3.32 4.85 -7.62
C ASN A 404 2.16 3.85 -7.76
N ALA A 405 1.41 3.92 -8.87
CA ALA A 405 0.30 3.02 -9.18
C ALA A 405 0.73 1.93 -10.21
N GLY A 406 1.99 1.52 -10.12
CA GLY A 406 2.52 0.35 -10.81
C GLY A 406 2.93 0.53 -12.27
N THR A 407 2.98 1.75 -12.82
CA THR A 407 3.48 1.95 -14.20
C THR A 407 5.01 1.82 -14.30
N SER A 408 5.50 1.70 -15.53
CA SER A 408 6.93 1.58 -15.84
C SER A 408 7.71 2.88 -15.60
N GLY A 409 7.05 4.04 -15.58
CA GLY A 409 7.70 5.34 -15.39
C GLY A 409 8.54 5.77 -16.59
N ASP A 410 8.45 5.06 -17.72
CA ASP A 410 9.28 5.23 -18.91
C ASP A 410 8.57 5.95 -20.06
N VAL A 411 7.34 6.42 -19.88
CA VAL A 411 6.58 7.07 -20.96
C VAL A 411 7.07 8.51 -21.15
N PRO A 412 7.66 8.88 -22.31
CA PRO A 412 8.24 10.20 -22.52
C PRO A 412 7.23 11.26 -22.97
N PHE A 413 5.92 10.96 -22.95
CA PHE A 413 4.86 11.84 -23.47
C PHE A 413 4.96 13.28 -22.97
N VAL A 414 4.96 13.48 -21.64
CA VAL A 414 5.03 14.82 -21.05
C VAL A 414 6.35 15.53 -21.43
N CYS A 415 7.45 14.78 -21.47
CA CYS A 415 8.75 15.30 -21.88
C CYS A 415 8.73 15.82 -23.32
N ARG A 416 8.23 15.00 -24.25
CA ARG A 416 8.09 15.35 -25.66
C ARG A 416 7.27 16.63 -25.82
N ARG A 417 6.07 16.66 -25.23
CA ARG A 417 5.15 17.79 -25.37
C ARG A 417 5.71 19.08 -24.77
N LEU A 418 6.41 19.02 -23.63
CA LEU A 418 7.03 20.21 -23.03
C LEU A 418 8.25 20.71 -23.82
N LEU A 419 9.03 19.82 -24.44
CA LEU A 419 10.11 20.22 -25.35
C LEU A 419 9.55 20.91 -26.60
N GLU A 420 8.51 20.35 -27.22
CA GLU A 420 7.81 20.98 -28.34
C GLU A 420 7.27 22.36 -27.95
N GLN A 421 6.56 22.44 -26.82
CA GLN A 421 5.97 23.67 -26.32
C GLN A 421 6.99 24.75 -25.98
N THR A 422 8.17 24.38 -25.46
CA THR A 422 9.23 25.33 -25.08
C THR A 422 10.14 25.72 -26.25
N SER A 423 10.03 25.03 -27.39
CA SER A 423 10.76 25.38 -28.61
C SER A 423 10.08 26.49 -29.43
N ALA A 424 8.75 26.67 -29.27
CA ALA A 424 7.97 27.66 -29.98
C ALA A 424 7.85 28.97 -29.18
N PRO A 425 8.06 30.15 -29.78
CA PRO A 425 8.00 31.42 -29.06
C PRO A 425 6.61 31.67 -28.44
N ARG A 426 6.56 32.16 -27.20
CA ARG A 426 5.30 32.57 -26.55
C ARG A 426 4.75 33.87 -27.14
N ASN A 427 3.43 33.98 -27.15
CA ASN A 427 2.73 35.22 -27.48
C ASN A 427 3.23 36.39 -26.61
N GLY A 428 3.53 37.52 -27.26
CA GLY A 428 4.02 38.71 -26.58
C GLY A 428 5.47 38.63 -26.09
N GLY A 429 6.25 37.63 -26.53
CA GLY A 429 7.67 37.51 -26.18
C GLY A 429 7.93 37.11 -24.73
N LYS A 430 6.91 36.54 -24.04
CA LYS A 430 7.06 36.06 -22.66
C LYS A 430 8.08 34.90 -22.59
N PRO A 431 8.85 34.77 -21.49
CA PRO A 431 9.77 33.66 -21.32
C PRO A 431 9.03 32.35 -21.05
N HIS A 432 9.61 31.21 -21.43
CA HIS A 432 9.13 29.90 -20.98
C HIS A 432 9.56 29.61 -19.53
N PRO A 433 8.78 28.82 -18.77
CA PRO A 433 9.20 28.34 -17.46
C PRO A 433 10.43 27.45 -17.56
N ARG A 434 11.21 27.38 -16.48
CA ARG A 434 12.19 26.30 -16.27
C ARG A 434 11.47 25.07 -15.75
N VAL A 435 11.62 23.96 -16.45
CA VAL A 435 10.93 22.69 -16.20
C VAL A 435 11.91 21.66 -15.68
N LEU A 436 11.55 20.98 -14.60
CA LEU A 436 12.17 19.74 -14.15
C LEU A 436 11.20 18.59 -14.37
N ILE A 437 11.62 17.58 -15.13
CA ILE A 437 10.92 16.30 -15.23
C ILE A 437 11.56 15.35 -14.23
N ALA A 438 10.93 15.24 -13.06
CA ALA A 438 11.42 14.46 -11.93
C ALA A 438 10.96 13.00 -12.04
N GLY A 439 11.70 12.26 -12.87
CA GLY A 439 11.55 10.81 -13.03
C GLY A 439 11.15 10.43 -14.45
N LEU A 440 12.08 9.77 -15.14
CA LEU A 440 11.83 8.99 -16.35
C LEU A 440 12.72 7.75 -16.29
N ALA A 441 12.11 6.58 -16.21
CA ALA A 441 12.82 5.31 -16.07
C ALA A 441 13.44 4.89 -17.41
N ASP A 442 14.76 4.80 -17.45
CA ASP A 442 15.51 4.28 -18.59
C ASP A 442 16.93 3.89 -18.16
N GLU A 443 17.14 2.59 -17.89
CA GLU A 443 18.43 2.09 -17.45
C GLU A 443 19.52 2.29 -18.51
N ALA A 444 19.18 2.12 -19.79
CA ALA A 444 20.13 2.27 -20.89
C ALA A 444 20.58 3.73 -21.02
N ALA A 445 19.64 4.68 -20.91
CA ALA A 445 19.94 6.10 -20.93
C ALA A 445 20.81 6.53 -19.73
N VAL A 446 20.50 6.07 -18.51
CA VAL A 446 21.36 6.37 -17.34
C VAL A 446 22.77 5.82 -17.51
N ARG A 447 22.91 4.60 -18.05
CA ARG A 447 24.23 4.02 -18.36
C ARG A 447 24.98 4.87 -19.40
N ALA A 448 24.32 5.27 -20.48
CA ALA A 448 24.90 6.14 -21.50
C ALA A 448 25.36 7.49 -20.91
N CYS A 449 24.54 8.11 -20.06
CA CYS A 449 24.91 9.35 -19.35
C CYS A 449 26.10 9.15 -18.41
N THR A 450 26.15 8.01 -17.71
CA THR A 450 27.26 7.67 -16.79
C THR A 450 28.58 7.52 -17.53
N GLU A 451 28.57 6.90 -18.72
CA GLU A 451 29.76 6.80 -19.56
C GLU A 451 30.15 8.15 -20.19
N ALA A 452 29.18 8.93 -20.66
CA ALA A 452 29.43 10.27 -21.20
C ALA A 452 30.01 11.25 -20.18
N ALA A 453 29.53 11.19 -18.93
CA ALA A 453 30.05 11.99 -17.83
C ALA A 453 31.57 11.80 -17.59
N LYS A 454 32.15 10.66 -18.02
CA LYS A 454 33.58 10.39 -17.96
C LYS A 454 34.36 10.96 -19.15
N ALA A 455 33.71 11.21 -20.29
CA ALA A 455 34.38 11.44 -21.58
C ALA A 455 34.19 12.84 -22.18
N SER A 456 33.05 13.50 -21.93
CA SER A 456 32.70 14.90 -22.23
C SER A 456 31.17 15.00 -22.16
N ARG A 457 30.65 16.09 -21.58
CA ARG A 457 29.29 16.15 -21.03
C ARG A 457 28.14 16.07 -22.04
N VAL A 458 28.40 16.24 -23.34
CA VAL A 458 27.34 16.28 -24.37
C VAL A 458 27.22 14.94 -25.07
N LEU A 459 26.01 14.41 -25.11
CA LEU A 459 25.60 13.27 -25.91
C LEU A 459 24.92 13.81 -27.18
N PRO A 460 25.52 13.67 -28.38
CA PRO A 460 24.91 14.18 -29.61
C PRO A 460 23.52 13.59 -29.85
N ARG A 461 23.31 12.34 -29.44
CA ARG A 461 22.02 11.66 -29.45
C ARG A 461 21.85 10.84 -28.18
N LEU A 462 20.72 11.01 -27.52
CA LEU A 462 20.32 10.19 -26.38
C LEU A 462 18.87 9.75 -26.58
N MET A 463 18.66 8.43 -26.69
CA MET A 463 17.31 7.86 -26.67
C MET A 463 16.83 7.75 -25.24
N ILE A 464 15.60 8.19 -24.98
CA ILE A 464 14.94 8.06 -23.69
C ILE A 464 13.52 7.51 -23.87
N GLY A 465 13.03 6.79 -22.86
CA GLY A 465 11.66 6.29 -22.84
C GLY A 465 11.45 5.07 -23.74
N ALA A 466 12.43 4.18 -23.78
CA ALA A 466 12.44 3.00 -24.67
C ALA A 466 12.45 1.66 -23.91
N GLY A 467 12.12 1.66 -22.61
CA GLY A 467 12.21 0.48 -21.75
C GLY A 467 11.32 -0.68 -22.17
N HIS A 468 10.20 -0.41 -22.88
CA HIS A 468 9.26 -1.43 -23.33
C HIS A 468 8.67 -1.12 -24.71
N ALA A 469 8.53 -2.16 -25.54
CA ALA A 469 7.98 -2.10 -26.89
C ALA A 469 6.49 -1.66 -26.99
N ILE A 470 5.86 -1.35 -25.85
CA ILE A 470 4.43 -1.04 -25.68
C ILE A 470 4.15 0.47 -25.70
N GLY A 471 5.18 1.34 -25.76
CA GLY A 471 4.98 2.79 -25.88
C GLY A 471 3.99 3.17 -26.98
N ALA A 472 4.06 2.52 -28.15
CA ALA A 472 3.11 2.71 -29.24
C ALA A 472 1.67 2.27 -28.90
N ASP A 473 1.49 1.25 -28.06
CA ASP A 473 0.18 0.78 -27.58
C ASP A 473 -0.43 1.74 -26.55
N TYR A 474 0.36 2.68 -26.00
CA TYR A 474 -0.14 3.78 -25.17
C TYR A 474 -0.77 4.93 -25.97
N GLY A 475 -0.43 5.03 -27.25
CA GLY A 475 -0.92 6.04 -28.18
C GLY A 475 0.19 6.97 -28.66
N GLU A 476 -0.19 7.88 -29.56
CA GLU A 476 0.73 8.81 -30.22
C GLU A 476 1.52 9.67 -29.20
N GLY A 477 2.83 9.73 -29.39
CA GLY A 477 3.74 10.54 -28.57
C GLY A 477 4.28 9.82 -27.33
N CYS A 478 3.92 8.55 -27.13
CA CYS A 478 4.47 7.69 -26.10
C CYS A 478 5.66 6.85 -26.58
N GLU A 479 6.05 6.97 -27.85
CA GLU A 479 7.21 6.28 -28.39
C GLU A 479 8.52 6.87 -27.82
N ALA A 480 9.60 6.10 -27.89
CA ALA A 480 10.93 6.55 -27.50
C ALA A 480 11.27 7.91 -28.13
N LEU A 481 11.88 8.79 -27.33
CA LEU A 481 12.24 10.15 -27.70
C LEU A 481 13.75 10.26 -27.91
N GLU A 482 14.18 10.79 -29.05
CA GLU A 482 15.58 11.13 -29.30
C GLU A 482 15.83 12.57 -28.87
N LEU A 483 16.70 12.78 -27.88
CA LEU A 483 17.24 14.09 -27.53
C LEU A 483 18.50 14.36 -28.35
N GLN A 484 18.56 15.53 -28.99
CA GLN A 484 19.77 16.04 -29.65
C GLN A 484 20.62 16.82 -28.66
N ASP A 485 21.94 16.65 -28.73
CA ASP A 485 22.93 17.42 -27.95
C ASP A 485 22.62 17.48 -26.44
N ALA A 486 22.12 16.38 -25.89
CA ALA A 486 21.75 16.25 -24.49
C ALA A 486 22.96 16.43 -23.57
N CYS A 487 22.90 17.41 -22.67
CA CYS A 487 24.01 17.72 -21.78
C CYS A 487 23.83 17.04 -20.42
N VAL A 488 24.73 16.12 -20.07
CA VAL A 488 24.77 15.46 -18.77
C VAL A 488 25.32 16.44 -17.73
N GLN A 489 24.43 16.85 -16.82
CA GLN A 489 24.74 17.83 -15.78
C GLN A 489 25.32 17.15 -14.53
N ALA A 490 24.73 16.02 -14.12
CA ALA A 490 25.17 15.28 -12.95
C ALA A 490 24.77 13.81 -12.99
N ILE A 491 25.53 12.98 -12.28
CA ILE A 491 25.15 11.62 -11.91
C ILE A 491 24.96 11.60 -10.39
N VAL A 492 23.77 11.26 -9.93
CA VAL A 492 23.37 11.37 -8.51
C VAL A 492 22.81 10.05 -7.99
N ASN A 493 22.49 10.01 -6.69
CA ASN A 493 21.91 8.84 -6.04
C ASN A 493 22.74 7.57 -6.29
N GLU A 494 24.05 7.63 -6.02
CA GLU A 494 24.97 6.49 -6.21
C GLU A 494 25.02 5.94 -7.65
N GLY A 495 24.77 6.78 -8.66
CA GLY A 495 24.76 6.37 -10.07
C GLY A 495 23.45 5.73 -10.52
N LEU A 496 22.41 5.82 -9.70
CA LEU A 496 21.08 5.34 -10.05
C LEU A 496 20.33 6.35 -10.91
N TRP A 497 20.66 7.64 -10.81
CA TRP A 497 19.99 8.71 -11.55
C TRP A 497 20.98 9.58 -12.33
N ALA A 498 20.56 10.03 -13.51
CA ALA A 498 21.29 10.99 -14.34
C ALA A 498 20.45 12.24 -14.56
N ILE A 499 21.05 13.41 -14.37
CA ILE A 499 20.41 14.71 -14.61
C ILE A 499 20.89 15.21 -15.98
N VAL A 500 19.94 15.43 -16.88
CA VAL A 500 20.20 15.80 -18.27
C VAL A 500 19.48 17.09 -18.60
N GLU A 501 20.20 18.07 -19.10
CA GLU A 501 19.62 19.25 -19.75
C GLU A 501 19.27 18.87 -21.19
N ALA A 502 17.97 18.81 -21.48
CA ALA A 502 17.43 18.44 -22.79
C ALA A 502 17.17 19.65 -23.68
N SER A 503 16.97 20.82 -23.07
CA SER A 503 16.90 22.13 -23.73
C SER A 503 17.23 23.22 -22.69
N PRO A 504 17.42 24.49 -23.10
CA PRO A 504 17.65 25.59 -22.14
C PRO A 504 16.56 25.74 -21.06
N ASN A 505 15.35 25.23 -21.32
CA ASN A 505 14.21 25.31 -20.42
C ASN A 505 13.84 23.97 -19.76
N VAL A 506 14.36 22.83 -20.23
CA VAL A 506 13.91 21.50 -19.77
C VAL A 506 15.09 20.69 -19.25
N THR A 507 15.01 20.32 -17.96
CA THR A 507 15.90 19.36 -17.30
C THR A 507 15.13 18.08 -16.99
N ILE A 508 15.78 16.92 -17.15
CA ILE A 508 15.20 15.60 -16.94
C ILE A 508 16.03 14.84 -15.92
N VAL A 509 15.36 14.18 -14.97
CA VAL A 509 15.97 13.19 -14.07
C VAL A 509 15.68 11.79 -14.63
N LEU A 510 16.66 11.21 -15.32
CA LEU A 510 16.63 9.83 -15.78
C LEU A 510 16.93 8.87 -14.62
N GLN A 511 16.22 7.76 -14.53
CA GLN A 511 16.32 6.80 -13.43
C GLN A 511 16.56 5.38 -13.95
N ARG A 512 17.39 4.59 -13.27
CA ARG A 512 17.65 3.19 -13.68
C ARG A 512 16.44 2.27 -13.56
N SER A 513 15.48 2.61 -12.73
CA SER A 513 14.21 1.89 -12.60
C SER A 513 13.10 2.87 -12.26
N SER A 514 11.85 2.45 -12.46
CA SER A 514 10.65 3.19 -12.05
C SER A 514 10.76 3.64 -10.59
N TRP A 515 10.58 4.93 -10.34
CA TRP A 515 10.56 5.52 -9.01
C TRP A 515 9.74 6.81 -8.98
N ALA A 516 8.80 6.91 -8.04
CA ALA A 516 8.07 8.15 -7.76
C ALA A 516 8.68 8.89 -6.56
N PHE A 517 8.60 10.22 -6.55
CA PHE A 517 9.01 11.02 -5.40
C PHE A 517 7.89 11.02 -4.34
N PHE A 518 8.22 10.81 -3.06
CA PHE A 518 7.26 10.74 -1.95
C PHE A 518 7.59 11.65 -0.78
N SER A 519 8.87 11.95 -0.59
CA SER A 519 9.35 12.52 0.66
C SER A 519 10.49 13.51 0.43
N HIS A 520 10.75 14.33 1.45
CA HIS A 520 11.95 15.17 1.48
C HIS A 520 13.22 14.35 1.22
N ALA A 521 13.33 13.13 1.76
CA ALA A 521 14.49 12.27 1.55
C ALA A 521 14.68 11.86 0.08
N ASP A 522 13.61 11.78 -0.71
CA ASP A 522 13.71 11.55 -2.16
C ASP A 522 14.20 12.80 -2.88
N VAL A 523 13.68 13.97 -2.46
CA VAL A 523 14.03 15.28 -3.03
C VAL A 523 15.47 15.67 -2.70
N GLU A 524 15.95 15.37 -1.49
CA GLU A 524 17.33 15.59 -1.06
C GLU A 524 18.36 14.77 -1.84
N ARG A 525 17.95 13.81 -2.67
CA ARG A 525 18.86 13.16 -3.64
C ARG A 525 19.17 14.07 -4.83
N LEU A 526 18.36 15.10 -5.05
CA LEU A 526 18.55 16.17 -6.03
C LEU A 526 19.04 17.42 -5.30
N THR A 527 20.34 17.49 -5.00
CA THR A 527 20.92 18.63 -4.25
C THR A 527 21.48 19.74 -5.15
N GLY A 528 21.76 20.89 -4.53
CA GLY A 528 22.43 22.01 -5.18
C GLY A 528 21.53 22.69 -6.22
N ASP A 529 22.06 22.85 -7.43
CA ASP A 529 21.39 23.57 -8.51
C ASP A 529 20.18 22.82 -9.10
N PHE A 530 20.02 21.54 -8.76
CA PHE A 530 18.96 20.67 -9.29
C PHE A 530 17.81 20.43 -8.31
N HIS A 531 17.82 21.10 -7.16
CA HIS A 531 16.71 21.00 -6.21
C HIS A 531 15.40 21.46 -6.88
N PRO A 532 14.27 20.75 -6.74
CA PRO A 532 12.99 21.09 -7.39
C PRO A 532 12.54 22.54 -7.18
N SER A 533 12.84 23.13 -6.02
CA SER A 533 12.59 24.55 -5.71
C SER A 533 13.29 25.56 -6.63
N LYS A 534 14.23 25.14 -7.48
CA LYS A 534 14.91 25.99 -8.48
C LYS A 534 14.19 26.05 -9.83
N TYR A 535 13.13 25.28 -10.00
CA TYR A 535 12.36 25.17 -11.24
C TYR A 535 10.98 25.78 -11.06
N ASP A 536 10.43 26.35 -12.13
CA ASP A 536 9.10 26.95 -12.12
C ASP A 536 8.01 25.88 -12.25
N VAL A 537 8.31 24.81 -13.00
CA VAL A 537 7.46 23.65 -13.19
C VAL A 537 8.24 22.40 -12.78
N VAL A 538 7.63 21.57 -11.94
CA VAL A 538 8.14 20.23 -11.60
C VAL A 538 7.10 19.21 -12.05
N VAL A 539 7.50 18.29 -12.92
CA VAL A 539 6.67 17.15 -13.34
C VAL A 539 7.05 15.94 -12.52
N VAL A 540 6.07 15.21 -11.99
CA VAL A 540 6.30 13.97 -11.24
C VAL A 540 5.43 12.83 -11.80
N LYS A 541 5.98 11.61 -11.77
CA LYS A 541 5.30 10.37 -12.16
C LYS A 541 4.40 9.83 -11.05
N ARG A 542 3.47 10.66 -10.55
CA ARG A 542 2.66 10.37 -9.34
C ARG A 542 1.27 11.01 -9.36
N GLY A 543 0.28 10.31 -8.78
CA GLY A 543 -1.02 10.84 -8.33
C GLY A 543 -0.93 11.66 -7.02
N ASN A 544 -2.02 12.34 -6.66
CA ASN A 544 -2.17 13.17 -5.45
C ASN A 544 -0.94 14.05 -5.13
N VAL A 545 -0.60 14.95 -6.06
CA VAL A 545 0.63 15.76 -6.00
C VAL A 545 0.60 16.86 -4.94
N ALA A 546 -0.56 17.28 -4.42
CA ALA A 546 -0.63 18.23 -3.30
C ALA A 546 0.20 17.78 -2.10
N SER A 547 0.19 16.48 -1.80
CA SER A 547 1.01 15.89 -0.72
C SER A 547 2.53 16.03 -0.91
N LEU A 548 3.00 16.42 -2.10
CA LEU A 548 4.41 16.65 -2.40
C LEU A 548 4.84 18.11 -2.35
N VAL A 549 3.92 19.06 -2.18
CA VAL A 549 4.28 20.48 -2.18
C VAL A 549 5.31 20.79 -1.11
N GLU A 550 5.06 20.39 0.15
CA GLU A 550 6.01 20.57 1.24
C GLU A 550 7.33 19.82 0.99
N PRO A 551 7.33 18.49 0.66
CA PRO A 551 8.53 17.75 0.27
C PRO A 551 9.42 18.40 -0.79
N MET A 552 8.83 19.13 -1.75
CA MET A 552 9.54 19.75 -2.88
C MET A 552 10.16 21.12 -2.54
N LEU A 553 9.86 21.66 -1.36
CA LEU A 553 10.45 22.89 -0.84
C LEU A 553 11.63 22.59 0.10
N PRO A 554 12.60 23.51 0.22
CA PRO A 554 13.65 23.40 1.23
C PRO A 554 13.06 23.24 2.63
N ILE A 555 13.70 22.40 3.45
CA ILE A 555 13.28 22.23 4.85
C ILE A 555 13.32 23.59 5.56
N GLY A 556 12.21 23.92 6.22
CA GLY A 556 12.04 25.21 6.91
C GLY A 556 11.53 26.35 6.02
N SER A 557 11.18 26.08 4.75
CA SER A 557 10.41 27.01 3.94
C SER A 557 9.12 27.44 4.65
N PRO A 558 8.75 28.72 4.54
CA PRO A 558 7.59 29.22 5.26
C PRO A 558 6.29 28.75 4.58
N PRO A 559 5.17 28.58 5.32
CA PRO A 559 3.94 27.99 4.78
C PRO A 559 3.35 28.74 3.57
N GLU A 560 3.56 30.05 3.47
CA GLU A 560 3.12 30.84 2.32
C GLU A 560 3.83 30.47 1.01
N GLU A 561 4.99 29.81 1.06
CA GLU A 561 5.68 29.32 -0.12
C GLU A 561 4.96 28.09 -0.70
N ALA A 562 4.47 27.20 0.16
CA ALA A 562 3.62 26.07 -0.25
C ALA A 562 2.32 26.58 -0.89
N ALA A 563 1.69 27.60 -0.30
CA ALA A 563 0.46 28.20 -0.82
C ALA A 563 0.61 28.86 -2.22
N LYS A 564 1.84 29.12 -2.68
CA LYS A 564 2.14 29.64 -4.02
C LYS A 564 2.37 28.56 -5.08
N THR A 565 2.18 27.30 -4.73
CA THR A 565 2.31 26.18 -5.66
C THR A 565 0.95 25.76 -6.19
N CYS A 566 0.77 25.87 -7.50
CA CYS A 566 -0.38 25.32 -8.21
C CYS A 566 -0.13 23.83 -8.46
N CYS A 567 -1.04 22.97 -8.01
CA CYS A 567 -0.98 21.53 -8.24
C CYS A 567 -1.97 21.15 -9.34
N ILE A 568 -1.51 20.37 -10.32
CA ILE A 568 -2.31 19.95 -11.46
C ILE A 568 -2.06 18.47 -11.70
N MET A 569 -3.12 17.70 -11.88
CA MET A 569 -3.03 16.31 -12.35
C MET A 569 -3.43 16.28 -13.82
N ALA A 570 -2.51 15.91 -14.71
CA ALA A 570 -2.80 15.78 -16.14
C ALA A 570 -3.17 14.34 -16.48
N THR A 571 -4.33 14.15 -17.13
CA THR A 571 -4.63 12.87 -17.77
C THR A 571 -3.76 12.71 -19.02
N THR A 572 -2.80 11.82 -18.95
CA THR A 572 -1.85 11.52 -20.03
C THR A 572 -2.03 10.08 -20.54
N PRO A 573 -1.57 9.78 -21.77
CA PRO A 573 -1.57 8.40 -22.25
C PRO A 573 -0.52 7.55 -21.52
N GLY A 574 -0.83 6.28 -21.27
CA GLY A 574 0.02 5.35 -20.51
C GLY A 574 -0.75 4.15 -19.94
N ALA A 575 -0.11 3.44 -19.01
CA ALA A 575 -0.70 2.27 -18.33
C ALA A 575 -1.83 2.66 -17.35
N ASN A 576 -1.81 3.90 -16.85
CA ASN A 576 -2.81 4.45 -15.93
C ASN A 576 -3.77 5.45 -16.57
N SER A 577 -3.90 5.42 -17.90
CA SER A 577 -4.83 6.31 -18.60
C SER A 577 -6.27 6.18 -18.12
N TYR A 578 -6.97 7.31 -18.13
CA TYR A 578 -8.41 7.40 -17.96
C TYR A 578 -9.05 7.99 -19.23
N PRO A 579 -10.16 7.43 -19.75
CA PRO A 579 -10.85 6.23 -19.26
C PRO A 579 -9.95 4.98 -19.30
N MET A 580 -10.20 4.05 -18.37
CA MET A 580 -9.37 2.85 -18.20
C MET A 580 -9.30 2.03 -19.49
N ARG A 581 -8.17 1.38 -19.69
CA ARG A 581 -7.96 0.42 -20.79
C ARG A 581 -8.94 -0.76 -20.69
N PRO A 582 -9.33 -1.38 -21.82
CA PRO A 582 -10.20 -2.56 -21.82
C PRO A 582 -9.66 -3.70 -20.96
N ARG A 583 -10.55 -4.36 -20.22
CA ARG A 583 -10.26 -5.48 -19.30
C ARG A 583 -11.19 -6.65 -19.60
N PRO A 584 -10.80 -7.57 -20.50
CA PRO A 584 -11.69 -8.64 -20.97
C PRO A 584 -12.11 -9.64 -19.88
N HIS A 585 -11.39 -9.74 -18.77
CA HIS A 585 -11.70 -10.66 -17.67
C HIS A 585 -12.46 -9.99 -16.53
N LEU A 586 -12.77 -8.70 -16.65
CA LEU A 586 -13.56 -7.98 -15.68
C LEU A 586 -14.99 -8.52 -15.63
N ARG A 587 -15.53 -8.69 -14.42
CA ARG A 587 -16.93 -9.08 -14.25
C ARG A 587 -17.89 -8.07 -14.90
N PRO A 588 -18.98 -8.49 -15.55
CA PRO A 588 -19.90 -7.57 -16.20
C PRO A 588 -20.55 -6.56 -15.24
N GLY A 589 -20.84 -5.37 -15.77
CA GLY A 589 -21.63 -4.35 -15.09
C GLY A 589 -20.85 -3.51 -14.07
N MET A 590 -19.54 -3.38 -14.19
CA MET A 590 -18.78 -2.51 -13.29
C MET A 590 -19.09 -1.03 -13.56
N TYR A 591 -19.30 -0.24 -12.53
CA TYR A 591 -19.24 1.22 -12.64
C TYR A 591 -17.76 1.66 -12.68
N PRO A 592 -17.36 2.62 -13.55
CA PRO A 592 -18.17 3.45 -14.45
C PRO A 592 -18.44 2.87 -15.85
N GLU A 593 -17.94 1.68 -16.19
CA GLU A 593 -18.11 1.09 -17.54
C GLU A 593 -19.58 0.81 -17.89
N SER A 594 -20.42 0.56 -16.88
CA SER A 594 -21.86 0.34 -17.00
C SER A 594 -22.62 1.34 -16.11
N PRO A 595 -22.68 2.63 -16.48
CA PRO A 595 -23.17 3.69 -15.60
C PRO A 595 -24.65 3.56 -15.24
N GLY A 596 -25.45 2.99 -16.14
CA GLY A 596 -26.89 2.73 -15.96
C GLY A 596 -27.22 1.41 -15.26
N ARG A 597 -26.23 0.64 -14.77
CA ARG A 597 -26.52 -0.57 -14.00
C ARG A 597 -27.27 -0.20 -12.73
N GLU A 598 -28.35 -0.92 -12.46
CA GLU A 598 -28.95 -0.99 -11.13
C GLU A 598 -28.27 -2.10 -10.32
N TRP A 599 -28.01 -1.82 -9.05
CA TRP A 599 -27.48 -2.79 -8.11
C TRP A 599 -28.06 -2.48 -6.73
N ALA A 600 -28.44 -3.52 -6.02
CA ALA A 600 -28.82 -3.46 -4.62
C ALA A 600 -27.83 -4.33 -3.85
N ALA A 601 -27.36 -3.83 -2.72
CA ALA A 601 -26.45 -4.58 -1.87
C ALA A 601 -27.14 -5.88 -1.41
N PRO A 602 -26.51 -7.05 -1.62
CA PRO A 602 -27.01 -8.29 -1.03
C PRO A 602 -26.87 -8.23 0.50
N ALA A 603 -27.55 -9.12 1.20
CA ALA A 603 -27.25 -9.34 2.61
C ALA A 603 -25.76 -9.72 2.75
N GLY A 604 -25.06 -9.13 3.72
CA GLY A 604 -23.69 -9.52 4.01
C GLY A 604 -23.65 -10.97 4.48
N THR A 605 -22.73 -11.75 3.93
CA THR A 605 -22.60 -13.17 4.27
C THR A 605 -21.20 -13.50 4.75
N VAL A 606 -21.11 -14.56 5.55
CA VAL A 606 -19.83 -15.18 5.90
C VAL A 606 -19.38 -15.99 4.68
N PRO A 607 -18.19 -15.71 4.10
CA PRO A 607 -17.70 -16.47 2.97
C PRO A 607 -17.55 -17.97 3.32
N PRO A 608 -17.76 -18.88 2.35
CA PRO A 608 -17.51 -20.31 2.57
C PRO A 608 -16.06 -20.55 3.02
N ARG A 609 -15.88 -21.18 4.19
CA ARG A 609 -14.54 -21.44 4.73
C ARG A 609 -13.75 -22.36 3.81
N TYR A 610 -12.48 -22.00 3.57
CA TYR A 610 -11.54 -22.84 2.84
C TYR A 610 -11.21 -24.10 3.64
N GLU A 611 -11.41 -25.25 3.01
CA GLU A 611 -10.99 -26.54 3.55
C GLU A 611 -9.66 -26.98 2.92
N PRO A 612 -8.59 -27.17 3.70
CA PRO A 612 -7.27 -27.53 3.17
C PRO A 612 -7.28 -28.80 2.29
N ARG A 613 -6.55 -28.78 1.18
CA ARG A 613 -6.57 -29.85 0.15
C ARG A 613 -6.13 -31.21 0.69
N LYS A 614 -5.20 -31.23 1.66
CA LYS A 614 -4.75 -32.48 2.32
C LYS A 614 -5.85 -33.13 3.17
N LEU A 615 -6.73 -32.32 3.78
CA LEU A 615 -7.91 -32.79 4.51
C LEU A 615 -8.97 -33.32 3.54
N LYS A 616 -9.18 -32.67 2.39
CA LYS A 616 -10.08 -33.20 1.35
C LYS A 616 -9.62 -34.56 0.82
N LYS A 617 -8.33 -34.74 0.57
CA LYS A 617 -7.78 -36.02 0.10
C LYS A 617 -7.93 -37.12 1.14
N SER A 618 -7.64 -36.86 2.42
CA SER A 618 -7.82 -37.86 3.48
C SER A 618 -9.30 -38.20 3.74
N LEU A 619 -10.22 -37.23 3.62
CA LEU A 619 -11.66 -37.48 3.72
C LEU A 619 -12.20 -38.27 2.53
N GLN A 620 -11.77 -37.96 1.31
CA GLN A 620 -12.13 -38.70 0.11
C GLN A 620 -11.56 -40.13 0.12
N ASP A 621 -10.33 -40.31 0.58
CA ASP A 621 -9.70 -41.62 0.74
C ASP A 621 -10.42 -42.42 1.85
N ALA A 622 -10.81 -41.79 2.96
CA ALA A 622 -11.59 -42.43 4.02
C ALA A 622 -13.03 -42.79 3.60
N GLN A 623 -13.68 -41.97 2.77
CA GLN A 623 -14.98 -42.27 2.18
C GLN A 623 -14.91 -43.41 1.15
N ARG A 624 -13.86 -43.42 0.31
CA ARG A 624 -13.59 -44.56 -0.60
C ARG A 624 -13.30 -45.85 0.16
N PHE A 625 -12.57 -45.77 1.28
CA PHE A 625 -12.32 -46.92 2.12
C PHE A 625 -13.62 -47.46 2.73
N LYS A 626 -14.49 -46.58 3.25
CA LYS A 626 -15.81 -46.99 3.77
C LYS A 626 -16.70 -47.64 2.71
N LEU A 627 -16.73 -47.10 1.48
CA LEU A 627 -17.49 -47.65 0.36
C LEU A 627 -16.91 -48.97 -0.21
N GLN A 628 -15.64 -49.28 0.06
CA GLN A 628 -15.02 -50.55 -0.32
C GLN A 628 -15.14 -51.62 0.78
N THR A 629 -15.43 -51.22 2.02
CA THR A 629 -15.62 -52.12 3.18
C THR A 629 -17.08 -52.34 3.56
N SER A 630 -18.02 -51.67 2.88
CA SER A 630 -19.47 -51.89 2.92
C SER A 630 -19.92 -52.65 1.68
#